data_AF-A0A1Q7QAU7-F1
#
_entry.id   AF-A0A1Q7QAU7-F1
#
_cell.length_a   1.000
_cell.length_b   1.000
_cell.length_c   1.000
_cell.angle_alpha   90.00
_cell.angle_beta   90.00
_cell.angle_gamma   90.00
#
_symmetry.space_group_name_H-M   'P 1'
#
loop_
_entity.id
_entity.type
_entity.pdbx_description
1 polymer ?
#
loop_
_entity_poly.entity_id
_entity_poly.type
_entity_poly.pdbx_seq_one_letter_code
_entity_poly.pdbx_strand_id
1 'polypeptide(L)'
;MSQDPAAQSVGQISADGQFRWDGQQWVPLAANYREPTPWTRPMQLISAALFALSAVTSVITTAVFVNHDTMVRALRAQNIPLQGGTTIDDVANFSLAITWAVVIFFTVCEVVAAIGSYLGWRWVFWAALVLYGLSGISAVTNLGTLSNASRSPVPAGGLIAGELFSVLGLAMFVWMLIAVIRYGPWAMKRPGR
;
A
#
# COMPACT_ATOMS: atom_id res chain seq x y z
N MET A 1 -43.53 -32.96 18.20
CA MET A 1 -42.63 -32.42 17.15
C MET A 1 -41.29 -32.13 17.82
N SER A 2 -40.38 -33.10 17.78
CA SER A 2 -39.01 -32.95 18.27
C SER A 2 -38.24 -32.06 17.29
N GLN A 3 -37.91 -30.84 17.71
CA GLN A 3 -36.88 -30.07 17.02
C GLN A 3 -35.55 -30.78 17.31
N ASP A 4 -34.96 -31.41 16.30
CA ASP A 4 -33.56 -31.83 16.38
C ASP A 4 -32.72 -30.58 16.67
N PRO A 5 -31.94 -30.53 17.77
CA PRO A 5 -31.02 -29.42 17.99
C PRO A 5 -30.05 -29.42 16.81
N ALA A 6 -30.01 -28.30 16.06
CA ALA A 6 -29.12 -28.11 14.94
C ALA A 6 -27.70 -28.58 15.36
N ALA A 7 -27.21 -29.63 14.70
CA ALA A 7 -25.94 -30.25 15.06
C ALA A 7 -24.83 -29.19 15.07
N GLN A 8 -24.20 -29.00 16.22
CA GLN A 8 -23.16 -28.00 16.40
C GLN A 8 -21.98 -28.33 15.49
N SER A 9 -21.56 -27.36 14.68
CA SER A 9 -20.42 -27.54 13.77
C SER A 9 -19.12 -27.11 14.45
N VAL A 10 -18.03 -27.85 14.23
CA VAL A 10 -16.70 -27.47 14.74
C VAL A 10 -16.34 -26.08 14.18
N GLY A 11 -15.95 -25.17 15.06
CA GLY A 11 -15.66 -23.77 14.71
C GLY A 11 -16.88 -22.84 14.77
N GLN A 12 -18.07 -23.35 15.10
CA GLN A 12 -19.25 -22.52 15.33
C GLN A 12 -19.00 -21.54 16.49
N ILE A 13 -19.35 -20.28 16.27
CA ILE A 13 -19.26 -19.21 17.27
C ILE A 13 -20.60 -19.15 18.01
N SER A 14 -20.56 -18.98 19.32
CA SER A 14 -21.77 -18.83 20.15
C SER A 14 -22.53 -17.55 19.77
N ALA A 15 -23.84 -17.51 20.05
CA ALA A 15 -24.67 -16.37 19.66
C ALA A 15 -24.24 -15.04 20.33
N ASP A 16 -23.65 -15.12 21.52
CA ASP A 16 -23.07 -13.99 22.26
C ASP A 16 -21.62 -13.65 21.82
N GLY A 17 -21.03 -14.42 20.91
CA GLY A 17 -19.70 -14.18 20.36
C GLY A 17 -18.56 -14.40 21.36
N GLN A 18 -18.80 -15.09 22.48
CA GLN A 18 -17.80 -15.31 23.54
C GLN A 18 -17.07 -16.64 23.42
N PHE A 19 -17.69 -17.65 22.81
CA PHE A 19 -17.19 -19.01 22.77
C PHE A 19 -17.14 -19.55 21.33
N ARG A 20 -16.24 -20.50 21.10
CA ARG A 20 -16.20 -21.34 19.90
C ARG A 20 -16.42 -22.80 20.28
N TRP A 21 -17.18 -23.52 19.47
CA TRP A 21 -17.35 -24.96 19.62
C TRP A 21 -16.12 -25.68 19.05
N ASP A 22 -15.41 -26.45 19.88
CA ASP A 22 -14.24 -27.22 19.45
C ASP A 22 -14.59 -28.64 18.96
N GLY A 23 -15.86 -29.02 19.00
CA GLY A 23 -16.36 -30.37 18.70
C GLY A 23 -16.78 -31.16 19.93
N GLN A 24 -16.38 -30.75 21.13
CA GLN A 24 -16.78 -31.37 22.40
C GLN A 24 -17.32 -30.37 23.42
N GLN A 25 -16.81 -29.14 23.45
CA GLN A 25 -17.20 -28.11 24.40
C GLN A 25 -17.09 -26.69 23.82
N TRP A 26 -17.72 -25.74 24.50
CA TRP A 26 -17.59 -24.32 24.23
C TRP A 26 -16.30 -23.79 24.88
N VAL A 27 -15.33 -23.38 24.07
CA VAL A 27 -14.05 -22.82 24.52
C VAL A 27 -14.07 -21.30 24.34
N PRO A 28 -13.61 -20.50 25.34
CA PRO A 28 -13.61 -19.05 25.22
C PRO A 28 -12.74 -18.56 24.06
N LEU A 29 -13.21 -17.53 23.37
CA LEU A 29 -12.46 -16.83 22.33
C LEU A 29 -11.41 -15.91 22.96
N ALA A 30 -10.29 -15.74 22.27
CA ALA A 30 -9.31 -14.73 22.67
C ALA A 30 -9.95 -13.34 22.67
N ALA A 31 -9.59 -12.48 23.65
CA ALA A 31 -10.21 -11.16 23.83
C ALA A 31 -10.17 -10.24 22.59
N ASN A 32 -9.23 -10.48 21.67
CA ASN A 32 -9.07 -9.72 20.42
C ASN A 32 -9.40 -10.54 19.16
N TYR A 33 -10.10 -11.66 19.31
CA TYR A 33 -10.49 -12.51 18.20
C TYR A 33 -11.35 -11.73 17.21
N ARG A 34 -11.08 -11.94 15.92
CA ARG A 34 -11.86 -11.40 14.82
C ARG A 34 -12.01 -12.44 13.74
N GLU A 35 -13.16 -12.42 13.09
CA GLU A 35 -13.49 -13.35 12.02
C GLU A 35 -13.18 -12.72 10.66
N PRO A 36 -12.52 -13.45 9.75
CA PRO A 36 -12.37 -12.99 8.39
C PRO A 36 -13.75 -12.93 7.72
N THR A 37 -13.98 -11.86 6.97
CA THR A 37 -15.13 -11.77 6.07
C THR A 37 -14.69 -12.17 4.66
N PRO A 38 -15.62 -12.33 3.70
CA PRO A 38 -15.25 -12.54 2.30
C PRO A 38 -14.33 -11.44 1.72
N TRP A 39 -14.26 -10.26 2.35
CA TRP A 39 -13.41 -9.15 1.92
C TRP A 39 -11.98 -9.22 2.47
N THR A 40 -11.76 -9.96 3.57
CA THR A 40 -10.47 -9.97 4.27
C THR A 40 -9.33 -10.46 3.39
N ARG A 41 -9.47 -11.66 2.80
CA ARG A 41 -8.40 -12.26 1.99
C ARG A 41 -8.14 -11.51 0.69
N PRO A 42 -9.17 -11.13 -0.10
CA PRO A 42 -8.97 -10.31 -1.29
C PRO A 42 -8.25 -9.00 -0.98
N MET A 43 -8.64 -8.29 0.08
CA MET A 43 -8.03 -7.01 0.46
C MET A 43 -6.55 -7.19 0.84
N GLN A 44 -6.23 -8.19 1.66
CA GLN A 44 -4.85 -8.50 2.06
C GLN A 44 -3.96 -8.85 0.87
N LEU A 45 -4.46 -9.69 -0.06
CA LEU A 45 -3.71 -10.13 -1.23
C LEU A 45 -3.51 -9.01 -2.24
N ILE A 46 -4.56 -8.22 -2.52
CA ILE A 46 -4.45 -7.08 -3.44
C ILE A 46 -3.51 -6.02 -2.86
N SER A 47 -3.61 -5.72 -1.57
CA SER A 47 -2.65 -4.82 -0.92
C SER A 47 -1.22 -5.34 -1.02
N ALA A 48 -1.01 -6.62 -0.71
CA ALA A 48 0.31 -7.22 -0.79
C ALA A 48 0.89 -7.18 -2.22
N ALA A 49 0.08 -7.51 -3.22
CA ALA A 49 0.46 -7.47 -4.62
C ALA A 49 0.79 -6.05 -5.06
N LEU A 50 -0.03 -5.05 -4.71
CA LEU A 50 0.21 -3.67 -5.08
C LEU A 50 1.50 -3.13 -4.44
N PHE A 51 1.75 -3.37 -3.16
CA PHE A 51 3.01 -2.94 -2.54
C PHE A 51 4.23 -3.62 -3.19
N ALA A 52 4.16 -4.92 -3.46
CA ALA A 52 5.24 -5.63 -4.12
C ALA A 52 5.51 -5.11 -5.55
N LEU A 53 4.45 -4.85 -6.31
CA LEU A 53 4.55 -4.31 -7.66
C LEU A 53 5.04 -2.86 -7.67
N SER A 54 4.60 -2.02 -6.73
CA SER A 54 5.11 -0.65 -6.55
C SER A 54 6.61 -0.66 -6.27
N ALA A 55 7.07 -1.52 -5.35
CA ALA A 55 8.49 -1.66 -5.02
C ALA A 55 9.34 -2.04 -6.24
N VAL A 56 8.91 -3.08 -6.97
CA VAL A 56 9.60 -3.54 -8.17
C VAL A 56 9.61 -2.45 -9.25
N THR A 57 8.46 -1.81 -9.50
CA THR A 57 8.34 -0.80 -10.54
C THR A 57 9.15 0.45 -10.20
N SER A 58 9.16 0.87 -8.94
CA SER A 58 9.94 2.02 -8.44
C SER A 58 11.44 1.80 -8.67
N VAL A 59 11.94 0.62 -8.28
CA VAL A 59 13.35 0.26 -8.48
C VAL A 59 13.70 0.18 -9.97
N ILE A 60 12.89 -0.52 -10.78
CA ILE A 60 13.16 -0.66 -12.23
C ILE A 60 13.14 0.70 -12.92
N THR A 61 12.11 1.52 -12.66
CA THR A 61 11.98 2.85 -13.28
C THR A 61 13.17 3.74 -12.91
N THR A 62 13.58 3.71 -11.65
CA THR A 62 14.76 4.46 -11.20
C THR A 62 16.04 3.91 -11.84
N ALA A 63 16.26 2.61 -11.83
CA ALA A 63 17.45 1.98 -12.41
C ALA A 63 17.60 2.24 -13.91
N VAL A 64 16.50 2.22 -14.65
CA VAL A 64 16.51 2.36 -16.12
C VAL A 64 16.58 3.83 -16.54
N PHE A 65 15.84 4.72 -15.87
CA PHE A 65 15.65 6.09 -16.35
C PHE A 65 16.36 7.16 -15.53
N VAL A 66 16.78 6.86 -14.29
CA VAL A 66 17.42 7.85 -13.42
C VAL A 66 18.92 7.60 -13.36
N ASN A 67 19.65 8.47 -14.06
CA ASN A 67 21.10 8.50 -14.10
C ASN A 67 21.60 9.95 -14.12
N HIS A 68 22.93 10.13 -14.07
CA HIS A 68 23.56 11.44 -14.06
C HIS A 68 23.09 12.34 -15.22
N ASP A 69 23.10 11.84 -16.44
CA ASP A 69 22.77 12.64 -17.64
C ASP A 69 21.32 13.11 -17.64
N THR A 70 20.39 12.23 -17.24
CA THR A 70 18.97 12.59 -17.10
C THR A 70 18.74 13.63 -16.00
N MET A 71 19.53 13.57 -14.93
CA MET A 71 19.49 14.57 -13.86
C MET A 71 20.05 15.93 -14.33
N VAL A 72 21.22 15.96 -14.98
CA VAL A 72 21.77 17.20 -15.55
C VAL A 72 20.79 17.82 -16.55
N ARG A 73 20.18 17.01 -17.42
CA ARG A 73 19.16 17.49 -18.37
C ARG A 73 17.96 18.11 -17.65
N ALA A 74 17.45 17.44 -16.62
CA ALA A 74 16.31 17.95 -15.84
C ALA A 74 16.65 19.25 -15.09
N LEU A 75 17.83 19.33 -14.46
CA LEU A 75 18.30 20.53 -13.75
C LEU A 75 18.45 21.73 -14.68
N ARG A 76 19.00 21.53 -15.89
CA ARG A 76 19.08 22.58 -16.92
C ARG A 76 17.70 23.06 -17.34
N ALA A 77 16.74 22.13 -17.52
CA ALA A 77 15.37 22.47 -17.90
C ALA A 77 14.61 23.27 -16.82
N GLN A 78 15.03 23.14 -15.56
CA GLN A 78 14.42 23.83 -14.41
C GLN A 78 15.01 25.21 -14.11
N ASN A 79 16.08 25.63 -14.83
CA ASN A 79 16.76 26.92 -14.64
C ASN A 79 17.10 27.23 -13.17
N ILE A 80 17.55 26.22 -12.42
CA ILE A 80 17.87 26.38 -10.99
C ILE A 80 19.08 27.32 -10.84
N PRO A 81 18.98 28.40 -10.04
CA PRO A 81 20.12 29.26 -9.77
C PRO A 81 21.19 28.51 -8.97
N LEU A 82 22.39 28.40 -9.53
CA LEU A 82 23.54 27.76 -8.87
C LEU A 82 24.18 28.74 -7.88
N GLN A 83 24.51 28.27 -6.69
CA GLN A 83 25.24 29.06 -5.70
C GLN A 83 26.74 29.09 -6.03
N GLY A 84 27.41 30.19 -5.69
CA GLY A 84 28.80 30.44 -6.10
C GLY A 84 29.74 29.30 -5.72
N GLY A 85 30.31 28.63 -6.73
CA GLY A 85 31.27 27.53 -6.58
C GLY A 85 30.67 26.12 -6.72
N THR A 86 29.34 25.95 -6.75
CA THR A 86 28.70 24.65 -7.01
C THR A 86 28.45 24.47 -8.51
N THR A 87 28.90 23.35 -9.07
CA THR A 87 28.62 23.01 -10.47
C THR A 87 27.30 22.27 -10.61
N ILE A 88 26.75 22.23 -11.83
CA ILE A 88 25.53 21.45 -12.09
C ILE A 88 25.76 19.94 -11.87
N ASP A 89 26.99 19.47 -12.07
CA ASP A 89 27.38 18.08 -11.89
C ASP A 89 27.41 17.71 -10.40
N ASP A 90 27.85 18.63 -9.52
CA ASP A 90 27.78 18.43 -8.06
C ASP A 90 26.33 18.26 -7.59
N VAL A 91 25.43 19.12 -8.07
CA VAL A 91 23.99 19.06 -7.75
C VAL A 91 23.35 17.79 -8.32
N ALA A 92 23.72 17.38 -9.53
CA ALA A 92 23.21 16.17 -10.17
C ALA A 92 23.63 14.91 -9.39
N ASN A 93 24.89 14.79 -9.00
CA ASN A 93 25.39 13.66 -8.20
C ASN A 93 24.73 13.58 -6.83
N PHE A 94 24.58 14.73 -6.15
CA PHE A 94 23.89 14.80 -4.86
C PHE A 94 22.41 14.39 -4.99
N SER A 95 21.73 14.91 -6.01
CA SER A 95 20.32 14.58 -6.28
C SER A 95 20.14 13.10 -6.64
N LEU A 96 21.07 12.52 -7.39
CA LEU A 96 21.09 11.10 -7.72
C LEU A 96 21.25 10.25 -6.45
N ALA A 97 22.16 10.62 -5.56
CA ALA A 97 22.36 9.93 -4.28
C ALA A 97 21.10 9.98 -3.39
N ILE A 98 20.46 11.15 -3.28
CA ILE A 98 19.19 11.29 -2.55
C ILE A 98 18.11 10.42 -3.19
N THR A 99 18.00 10.44 -4.53
CA THR A 99 16.96 9.68 -5.23
C THR A 99 17.08 8.19 -4.92
N TRP A 100 18.29 7.63 -4.98
CA TRP A 100 18.51 6.23 -4.62
C TRP A 100 18.27 5.94 -3.14
N ALA A 101 18.69 6.83 -2.23
CA ALA A 101 18.43 6.66 -0.81
C ALA A 101 16.91 6.60 -0.51
N VAL A 102 16.14 7.48 -1.15
CA VAL A 102 14.66 7.51 -1.04
C VAL A 102 14.06 6.22 -1.62
N VAL A 103 14.47 5.81 -2.82
CA VAL A 103 13.94 4.60 -3.48
C VAL A 103 14.23 3.35 -2.65
N ILE A 104 15.45 3.20 -2.12
CA ILE A 104 15.82 2.06 -1.27
C ILE A 104 14.98 2.06 0.00
N PHE A 105 14.87 3.20 0.69
CA PHE A 105 14.08 3.32 1.90
C PHE A 105 12.61 2.92 1.69
N PHE A 106 11.96 3.47 0.66
CA PHE A 106 10.56 3.14 0.36
C PHE A 106 10.40 1.70 -0.11
N THR A 107 11.34 1.17 -0.91
CA THR A 107 11.32 -0.25 -1.34
C THR A 107 11.30 -1.19 -0.14
N VAL A 108 12.14 -0.95 0.87
CA VAL A 108 12.15 -1.75 2.11
C VAL A 108 10.82 -1.64 2.84
N CYS A 109 10.28 -0.43 2.97
CA CYS A 109 8.99 -0.20 3.61
C CYS A 109 7.83 -0.90 2.88
N GLU A 110 7.82 -0.85 1.55
CA GLU A 110 6.81 -1.50 0.71
C GLU A 110 6.90 -3.02 0.78
N VAL A 111 8.11 -3.60 0.84
CA VAL A 111 8.28 -5.05 1.06
C VAL A 111 7.72 -5.46 2.42
N VAL A 112 8.01 -4.70 3.49
CA VAL A 112 7.44 -4.96 4.82
C VAL A 112 5.91 -4.81 4.81
N ALA A 113 5.38 -3.79 4.13
CA ALA A 113 3.95 -3.60 3.97
C ALA A 113 3.30 -4.74 3.17
N ALA A 114 3.98 -5.27 2.15
CA ALA A 114 3.49 -6.39 1.36
C ALA A 114 3.39 -7.66 2.20
N ILE A 115 4.46 -8.00 2.91
CA ILE A 115 4.49 -9.16 3.83
C ILE A 115 3.44 -9.00 4.93
N GLY A 116 3.39 -7.84 5.57
CA GLY A 116 2.44 -7.59 6.65
C GLY A 116 0.99 -7.54 6.19
N SER A 117 0.72 -7.12 4.95
CA SER A 117 -0.61 -7.22 4.34
C SER A 117 -1.00 -8.67 4.10
N TYR A 118 -0.10 -9.47 3.54
CA TYR A 118 -0.32 -10.91 3.32
C TYR A 118 -0.58 -11.67 4.62
N LEU A 119 0.16 -11.33 5.68
CA LEU A 119 0.01 -11.93 7.01
C LEU A 119 -1.13 -11.31 7.84
N GLY A 120 -1.78 -10.24 7.35
CA GLY A 120 -2.91 -9.59 8.03
C GLY A 120 -2.53 -8.82 9.31
N TRP A 121 -1.32 -8.27 9.39
CA TRP A 121 -0.86 -7.48 10.53
C TRP A 121 -1.72 -6.23 10.72
N ARG A 122 -2.29 -6.08 11.93
CA ARG A 122 -3.27 -5.01 12.22
C ARG A 122 -2.68 -3.60 12.11
N TRP A 123 -1.41 -3.41 12.44
CA TRP A 123 -0.76 -2.10 12.31
C TRP A 123 -0.48 -1.76 10.83
N VAL A 124 -0.19 -2.77 10.00
CA VAL A 124 0.03 -2.58 8.56
C VAL A 124 -1.24 -2.15 7.85
N PHE A 125 -2.42 -2.55 8.33
CA PHE A 125 -3.68 -2.00 7.84
C PHE A 125 -3.70 -0.46 7.89
N TRP A 126 -3.31 0.12 9.02
CA TRP A 126 -3.32 1.56 9.21
C TRP A 126 -2.23 2.26 8.39
N ALA A 127 -1.03 1.67 8.35
CA ALA A 127 0.04 2.18 7.49
C ALA A 127 -0.40 2.17 6.01
N ALA A 128 -0.96 1.05 5.54
CA ALA A 128 -1.45 0.91 4.18
C ALA A 128 -2.59 1.88 3.86
N LEU A 129 -3.54 2.08 4.79
CA LEU A 129 -4.61 3.06 4.62
C LEU A 129 -4.05 4.48 4.42
N VAL A 130 -3.05 4.88 5.22
CA VAL A 130 -2.41 6.20 5.07
C VAL A 130 -1.65 6.28 3.74
N LEU A 131 -0.85 5.27 3.40
CA LEU A 131 -0.07 5.26 2.16
C LEU A 131 -0.97 5.31 0.91
N TYR A 132 -2.05 4.54 0.89
CA TYR A 132 -3.02 4.60 -0.20
C TYR A 132 -3.79 5.92 -0.23
N GLY A 133 -4.07 6.54 0.92
CA GLY A 133 -4.64 7.88 1.00
C GLY A 133 -3.73 8.95 0.41
N LEU A 134 -2.44 8.91 0.75
CA LEU A 134 -1.43 9.82 0.17
C LEU A 134 -1.26 9.59 -1.34
N SER A 135 -1.26 8.33 -1.77
CA SER A 135 -1.23 7.95 -3.18
C SER A 135 -2.43 8.53 -3.96
N GLY A 136 -3.61 8.60 -3.35
CA GLY A 136 -4.77 9.26 -3.93
C GLY A 136 -4.62 10.77 -4.14
N ILE A 137 -3.87 11.47 -3.28
CA ILE A 137 -3.54 12.89 -3.50
C ILE A 137 -2.59 13.03 -4.69
N SER A 138 -1.61 12.12 -4.81
CA SER A 138 -0.69 12.07 -5.95
C SER A 138 -1.42 11.84 -7.27
N ALA A 139 -2.46 10.99 -7.31
CA ALA A 139 -3.24 10.74 -8.52
C ALA A 139 -3.86 12.02 -9.12
N VAL A 140 -4.27 12.95 -8.26
CA VAL A 140 -4.88 14.22 -8.72
C VAL A 140 -3.80 15.25 -9.08
N THR A 141 -2.69 15.27 -8.35
CA THR A 141 -1.65 16.30 -8.49
C THR A 141 -0.63 15.99 -9.59
N ASN A 142 -0.37 14.72 -9.90
CA ASN A 142 0.60 14.29 -10.91
C ASN A 142 0.14 14.47 -12.36
N LEU A 143 -1.16 14.73 -12.59
CA LEU A 143 -1.68 15.07 -13.92
C LEU A 143 -0.96 16.29 -14.52
N GLY A 144 -0.54 17.26 -13.69
CA GLY A 144 0.26 18.41 -14.13
C GLY A 144 1.71 18.08 -14.49
N THR A 145 2.26 16.99 -13.94
CA THR A 145 3.60 16.48 -14.28
C THR A 145 3.57 15.76 -15.62
N LEU A 146 2.50 15.00 -15.90
CA LEU A 146 2.26 14.36 -17.18
C LEU A 146 2.18 15.37 -18.34
N SER A 147 1.54 16.53 -18.12
CA SER A 147 1.47 17.60 -19.13
C SER A 147 2.81 18.30 -19.39
N ASN A 148 3.80 18.11 -18.50
CA ASN A 148 5.15 18.67 -18.61
C ASN A 148 6.24 17.58 -18.58
N ALA A 149 5.95 16.40 -19.13
CA ALA A 149 6.85 15.24 -19.07
C ALA A 149 8.26 15.51 -19.63
N SER A 150 8.44 16.51 -20.50
CA SER A 150 9.74 16.93 -21.04
C SER A 150 10.72 17.49 -20.00
N ARG A 151 10.22 17.94 -18.83
CA ARG A 151 11.03 18.46 -17.72
C ARG A 151 11.37 17.39 -16.67
N SER A 152 10.86 16.18 -16.83
CA SER A 152 11.05 15.06 -15.91
C SER A 152 12.29 14.22 -16.28
N PRO A 153 13.05 13.73 -15.29
CA PRO A 153 14.05 12.68 -15.52
C PRO A 153 13.43 11.39 -16.05
N VAL A 154 12.20 11.08 -15.61
CA VAL A 154 11.44 9.88 -15.97
C VAL A 154 10.58 10.14 -17.22
N PRO A 155 10.61 9.26 -18.25
CA PRO A 155 9.81 9.44 -19.45
C PRO A 155 8.31 9.24 -19.20
N ALA A 156 7.48 9.72 -20.14
CA ALA A 156 6.02 9.68 -20.02
C ALA A 156 5.46 8.29 -19.69
N GLY A 157 6.01 7.21 -20.26
CA GLY A 157 5.58 5.84 -19.95
C GLY A 157 5.77 5.47 -18.48
N GLY A 158 6.89 5.85 -17.87
CA GLY A 158 7.14 5.63 -16.44
C GLY A 158 6.21 6.48 -15.56
N LEU A 159 5.91 7.71 -15.98
CA LEU A 159 4.94 8.58 -15.30
C LEU A 159 3.52 8.00 -15.35
N ILE A 160 3.10 7.47 -16.50
CA ILE A 160 1.79 6.80 -16.67
C ILE A 160 1.69 5.57 -15.77
N ALA A 161 2.75 4.76 -15.69
CA ALA A 161 2.77 3.62 -14.79
C ALA A 161 2.60 4.04 -13.32
N GLY A 162 3.33 5.08 -12.89
CA GLY A 162 3.17 5.64 -11.53
C GLY A 162 1.77 6.20 -11.27
N GLU A 163 1.16 6.83 -12.27
CA GLU A 163 -0.21 7.33 -12.19
C GLU A 163 -1.23 6.19 -12.05
N LEU A 164 -1.06 5.10 -12.79
CA LEU A 164 -1.89 3.90 -12.65
C LEU A 164 -1.84 3.33 -11.22
N PHE A 165 -0.64 3.23 -10.63
CA PHE A 165 -0.51 2.83 -9.22
C PHE A 165 -1.19 3.81 -8.27
N SER A 166 -1.18 5.10 -8.60
CA SER A 166 -1.85 6.14 -7.79
C SER A 166 -3.38 5.98 -7.80
N VAL A 167 -3.96 5.70 -8.97
CA VAL A 167 -5.40 5.41 -9.11
C VAL A 167 -5.78 4.10 -8.41
N LEU A 168 -4.98 3.05 -8.56
CA LEU A 168 -5.19 1.77 -7.87
C LEU A 168 -5.07 1.94 -6.34
N GLY A 169 -4.11 2.75 -5.89
CA GLY A 169 -3.96 3.15 -4.49
C GLY A 169 -5.21 3.85 -3.97
N LEU A 170 -5.74 4.83 -4.70
CA LEU A 170 -6.99 5.52 -4.33
C LEU A 170 -8.18 4.54 -4.24
N ALA A 171 -8.31 3.62 -5.19
CA ALA A 171 -9.37 2.60 -5.15
C ALA A 171 -9.25 1.72 -3.90
N MET A 172 -8.03 1.29 -3.56
CA MET A 172 -7.76 0.55 -2.33
C MET A 172 -8.05 1.37 -1.07
N PHE A 173 -7.69 2.64 -1.04
CA PHE A 173 -7.99 3.54 0.07
C PHE A 173 -9.49 3.58 0.36
N VAL A 174 -10.31 3.83 -0.68
CA VAL A 174 -11.77 3.87 -0.56
C VAL A 174 -12.31 2.53 -0.06
N TRP A 175 -11.86 1.41 -0.63
CA TRP A 175 -12.32 0.09 -0.23
C TRP A 175 -11.94 -0.26 1.22
N MET A 176 -10.71 0.05 1.63
CA MET A 176 -10.23 -0.15 3.01
C MET A 176 -10.96 0.75 4.01
N LEU A 177 -11.30 1.99 3.62
CA LEU A 177 -12.09 2.91 4.44
C LEU A 177 -13.50 2.36 4.68
N ILE A 178 -14.16 1.87 3.63
CA ILE A 178 -15.47 1.22 3.76
C ILE A 178 -15.37 -0.02 4.66
N ALA A 179 -14.34 -0.85 4.47
CA ALA A 179 -14.13 -2.06 5.25
C ALA A 179 -13.89 -1.78 6.74
N VAL A 180 -13.10 -0.76 7.09
CA VAL A 180 -12.84 -0.44 8.50
C VAL A 180 -14.08 0.11 9.21
N ILE A 181 -14.91 0.87 8.51
CA ILE A 181 -16.18 1.38 9.04
C ILE A 181 -17.17 0.23 9.24
N ARG A 182 -17.25 -0.71 8.28
CA ARG A 182 -18.25 -1.78 8.29
C ARG A 182 -17.88 -2.97 9.18
N TYR A 183 -16.62 -3.38 9.19
CA TYR A 183 -16.16 -4.60 9.87
C TYR A 183 -14.98 -4.33 10.82
N GLY A 184 -14.06 -3.46 10.39
CA GLY A 184 -12.83 -3.11 11.08
C GLY A 184 -11.57 -3.41 10.25
N PRO A 185 -10.38 -3.34 10.86
CA PRO A 185 -9.12 -3.52 10.14
C PRO A 185 -9.08 -4.84 9.35
N TRP A 186 -8.61 -4.77 8.10
CA TRP A 186 -8.59 -5.88 7.15
C TRP A 186 -9.96 -6.53 6.91
N ALA A 187 -11.05 -5.76 7.05
CA ALA A 187 -12.41 -6.26 6.96
C ALA A 187 -12.72 -7.42 7.93
N MET A 188 -11.98 -7.56 9.03
CA MET A 188 -12.22 -8.62 10.01
C MET A 188 -13.25 -8.15 11.04
N LYS A 189 -14.38 -8.85 11.17
CA LYS A 189 -15.47 -8.47 12.07
C LYS A 189 -15.27 -9.00 13.50
N ARG A 190 -15.95 -8.40 14.47
CA ARG A 190 -16.01 -8.94 15.83
C ARG A 190 -16.98 -10.12 15.86
N PRO A 191 -16.70 -11.18 16.64
CA PRO A 191 -17.64 -12.29 16.81
C PRO A 191 -18.97 -11.78 17.37
N GLY A 192 -20.10 -12.37 16.95
CA GLY A 192 -21.44 -12.00 17.39
C GLY A 192 -22.02 -10.70 16.83
N ARG A 193 -21.40 -10.10 15.81
CA ARG A 193 -21.90 -8.91 15.07
C ARG A 193 -21.96 -9.13 13.55
#